data_AF-A0A0M2GW83-F1
#
_entry.id   AF-A0A0M2GW83-F1
#
_cell.length_a   1.000
_cell.length_b   1.000
_cell.length_c   1.000
_cell.angle_alpha   90.00
_cell.angle_beta   90.00
_cell.angle_gamma   90.00
#
_symmetry.space_group_name_H-M   'P 1'
#
loop_
_entity.id
_entity.type
_entity.pdbx_description
1 polymer ?
#
loop_
_entity_poly.entity_id
_entity_poly.type
_entity_poly.pdbx_seq_one_letter_code
_entity_poly.pdbx_strand_id
1 'polypeptide(L)' 'MSGTVIEVNRAEVQQRLADLLHQLDLESYGEFAARERRGELVDVEWSHVDELRGYAFLLGLEA' A
#
# COMPACT_ATOMS: atom_id res chain seq x y z
N MET A 1 -21.13 -17.74 -15.83
CA MET A 1 -20.58 -16.39 -15.73
C MET A 1 -19.07 -16.52 -15.76
N SER A 2 -18.41 -16.06 -16.83
CA SER A 2 -16.93 -16.02 -16.85
C SER A 2 -16.51 -14.85 -15.95
N GLY A 3 -15.92 -15.17 -14.80
CA GLY A 3 -15.24 -14.16 -13.99
C GLY A 3 -13.98 -13.71 -14.75
N THR A 4 -13.79 -12.40 -14.88
CA THR A 4 -12.52 -11.84 -15.36
C THR A 4 -11.46 -12.15 -14.32
N VAL A 5 -10.54 -13.06 -14.64
CA VAL A 5 -9.34 -13.28 -13.84
C VAL A 5 -8.36 -12.17 -14.20
N ILE A 6 -8.07 -11.30 -13.25
CA ILE A 6 -6.99 -10.32 -13.38
C ILE A 6 -5.74 -11.01 -12.86
N GLU A 7 -4.83 -11.38 -13.76
CA GLU A 7 -3.48 -11.80 -13.34
C GLU A 7 -2.74 -10.57 -12.86
N VAL A 8 -2.51 -10.51 -11.56
CA VAL A 8 -1.72 -9.45 -10.92
C VAL A 8 -0.33 -10.01 -10.68
N ASN A 9 0.68 -9.43 -11.34
CA ASN A 9 2.06 -9.81 -11.10
C ASN A 9 2.52 -9.25 -9.74
N ARG A 10 2.98 -10.14 -8.84
CA ARG A 10 3.48 -9.74 -7.52
C ARG A 10 4.57 -8.66 -7.62
N ALA A 11 5.47 -8.76 -8.60
CA ALA A 11 6.54 -7.78 -8.79
C ALA A 11 5.99 -6.39 -9.15
N GLU A 12 4.91 -6.32 -9.94
CA GLU A 12 4.27 -5.05 -10.28
C GLU A 12 3.59 -4.42 -9.06
N VAL A 13 2.95 -5.23 -8.21
CA VAL A 13 2.35 -4.74 -6.95
C VAL A 13 3.43 -4.23 -6.00
N GLN A 14 4.56 -4.94 -5.89
CA GLN A 14 5.70 -4.48 -5.11
C GLN A 14 6.25 -3.16 -5.62
N GLN A 15 6.38 -3.02 -6.94
CA GLN A 15 6.86 -1.77 -7.54
C GLN A 15 5.88 -0.62 -7.28
N ARG A 16 4.58 -0.82 -7.47
CA ARG A 16 3.57 0.21 -7.20
C ARG A 16 3.52 0.63 -5.73
N LEU A 17 3.65 -0.32 -4.81
CA LEU A 17 3.77 -0.02 -3.39
C LEU A 17 5.03 0.83 -3.12
N ALA A 18 6.17 0.44 -3.67
CA ALA A 18 7.42 1.19 -3.51
C ALA A 18 7.33 2.61 -4.09
N ASP A 19 6.73 2.76 -5.28
CA ASP A 19 6.52 4.06 -5.92
C ASP A 19 5.62 4.96 -5.07
N LEU A 20 4.54 4.41 -4.52
CA LEU A 20 3.60 5.15 -3.67
C LEU A 20 4.23 5.56 -2.34
N LEU A 21 4.99 4.67 -1.71
CA LEU A 21 5.74 4.99 -0.49
C LEU A 21 6.76 6.11 -0.78
N HIS A 22 7.48 6.03 -1.90
CA HIS A 22 8.43 7.07 -2.29
C HIS A 22 7.75 8.43 -2.56
N GLN A 23 6.57 8.43 -3.19
CA GLN A 23 5.79 9.65 -3.41
C GLN A 23 5.34 10.32 -2.10
N LEU A 24 5.11 9.51 -1.07
CA LEU A 24 4.68 9.96 0.26
C LEU A 24 5.86 10.24 1.21
N ASP A 25 7.09 10.14 0.72
CA ASP A 25 8.32 10.27 1.53
C ASP A 25 8.37 9.28 2.72
N LEU A 26 7.87 8.06 2.48
CA LEU A 26 7.85 6.95 3.43
C LEU A 26 8.91 5.92 3.05
N GLU A 27 9.69 5.46 4.03
CA GLU A 27 10.75 4.48 3.81
C GLU A 27 10.20 3.05 3.65
N SER A 28 9.06 2.77 4.29
CA SER A 28 8.46 1.44 4.26
C SER A 28 6.96 1.44 4.60
N TYR A 29 6.27 0.36 4.21
CA TYR A 29 4.91 0.11 4.68
C TYR A 29 4.81 -0.03 6.20
N GLY A 30 5.89 -0.51 6.86
CA GLY A 30 5.94 -0.60 8.32
C GLY A 30 5.92 0.76 9.01
N GLU A 31 6.59 1.75 8.42
CA GLU A 31 6.54 3.14 8.87
C GLU A 31 5.13 3.72 8.71
N PHE A 32 4.53 3.56 7.53
CA PHE A 32 3.14 3.93 7.26
C PHE A 32 2.19 3.35 8.32
N ALA A 33 2.23 2.04 8.53
CA ALA A 33 1.36 1.34 9.48
C ALA A 33 1.59 1.80 10.93
N ALA A 34 2.83 2.14 11.29
CA ALA A 34 3.14 2.70 12.60
C ALA A 34 2.55 4.10 12.78
N ARG A 35 2.69 4.98 11.77
CA ARG A 35 2.14 6.34 11.79
C ARG A 35 0.61 6.34 11.75
N GLU A 36 0.01 5.44 10.97
CA GLU A 36 -1.45 5.24 10.93
C GLU A 36 -2.01 4.87 12.31
N ARG A 37 -1.42 3.88 13.00
CA ARG A 37 -1.85 3.48 14.34
C ARG A 37 -1.73 4.59 15.38
N ARG A 38 -0.78 5.51 15.19
CA ARG A 38 -0.59 6.68 16.08
C ARG A 38 -1.49 7.86 15.70
N GLY A 39 -2.15 7.83 14.54
CA GLY A 39 -2.90 8.96 14.01
C GLY A 39 -2.00 10.11 13.54
N GLU A 40 -0.78 9.80 13.09
CA GLU A 40 0.25 10.77 12.67
C GLU A 40 0.32 10.92 11.13
N LEU A 41 -0.70 10.45 10.41
CA LEU A 41 -0.79 10.63 8.96
C LEU A 41 -1.21 12.06 8.61
N VAL A 42 -0.56 12.64 7.60
CA VAL A 42 -0.94 13.92 7.00
C VAL A 42 -2.02 13.73 5.93
N ASP A 43 -2.70 14.80 5.53
CA ASP A 43 -3.83 14.75 4.60
C ASP A 43 -3.54 13.98 3.29
N VAL A 44 -2.34 14.14 2.73
CA VAL A 44 -1.95 13.43 1.51
C VAL A 44 -1.83 11.92 1.75
N GLU A 45 -1.24 11.49 2.86
CA GLU A 45 -1.12 10.06 3.20
C GLU A 45 -2.50 9.45 3.45
N TRP A 46 -3.40 10.20 4.11
CA TRP A 46 -4.80 9.79 4.31
C TRP A 46 -5.51 9.48 3.00
N SER A 47 -5.25 10.27 1.95
CA SER A 47 -5.87 10.05 0.63
C SER A 47 -5.41 8.75 -0.06
N HIS A 48 -4.30 8.15 0.39
CA HIS A 48 -3.72 6.93 -0.17
C HIS A 48 -3.81 5.71 0.75
N VAL A 49 -4.48 5.81 1.90
CA VAL A 49 -4.59 4.71 2.89
C VAL A 49 -5.17 3.44 2.28
N ASP A 50 -6.27 3.55 1.55
CA ASP A 50 -6.95 2.38 0.96
C ASP A 50 -6.07 1.69 -0.10
N GLU A 51 -5.29 2.47 -0.85
CA GLU A 51 -4.38 1.96 -1.86
C GLU A 51 -3.18 1.24 -1.23
N LEU A 52 -2.54 1.85 -0.22
CA LEU A 52 -1.44 1.24 0.53
C LEU A 52 -1.86 -0.07 1.21
N ARG A 53 -3.04 -0.08 1.85
CA ARG A 53 -3.61 -1.29 2.46
C ARG A 53 -3.94 -2.36 1.42
N GLY A 54 -4.48 -1.96 0.26
CA GLY A 54 -4.75 -2.87 -0.84
C GLY A 54 -3.49 -3.57 -1.36
N TYR A 55 -2.41 -2.82 -1.56
CA TYR A 55 -1.12 -3.41 -1.95
C TYR A 55 -0.55 -4.31 -0.86
N ALA A 56 -0.61 -3.90 0.40
CA ALA A 56 -0.13 -4.73 1.51
C ALA A 56 -0.89 -6.05 1.63
N PHE A 57 -2.22 -6.03 1.47
CA PHE A 57 -3.05 -7.24 1.43
C PHE A 57 -2.63 -8.18 0.30
N LEU A 58 -2.50 -7.67 -0.92
CA LEU A 58 -2.09 -8.45 -2.10
C LEU A 58 -0.69 -9.06 -1.96
N LEU A 59 0.19 -8.40 -1.21
CA LEU A 59 1.56 -8.85 -0.97
C LEU A 59 1.71 -9.76 0.25
N GLY A 60 0.65 -9.91 1.06
CA GLY A 60 0.69 -10.64 2.33
C GLY A 60 1.56 -9.96 3.38
N LEU A 61 1.59 -8.62 3.38
CA LEU A 61 2.36 -7.79 4.32
C LEU A 61 1.57 -7.46 5.61
N GLU A 62 0.40 -8.09 5.81
CA GLU A 62 -0.43 -7.88 6.99
C GLU A 62 0.30 -8.31 8.28
N ALA A 63 0.47 -7.37 9.20
CA ALA A 63 0.98 -7.55 10.56
C ALA A 63 0.17 -6.68 11.54
#